data_AF-A0AAN6N117-F1
#
_entry.id   AF-A0AAN6N117-F1
#
_cell.length_a   1.000
_cell.length_b   1.000
_cell.length_c   1.000
_cell.angle_alpha   90.00
_cell.angle_beta   90.00
_cell.angle_gamma   90.00
#
_symmetry.space_group_name_H-M   'P 1'
#
loop_
_entity.id
_entity.type
_entity.pdbx_description
1 polymer ?
#
loop_
_entity_poly.entity_id
_entity_poly.type
_entity_poly.pdbx_seq_one_letter_code
_entity_poly.pdbx_strand_id
1 'polypeptide(L)'
;MVSAQEIEAARAEGRFPTQSEIDELYRNSRLSIPAGFRIPLASGLSFLVGLGLGTAQGSKMAGLRFRAEHAHKLPTTTTGWFLYHKSKNYHVAYGGLREGLRMGAKVCFWTTAMFGIEHMFDSYRRTADLLNTVTACVTVAGGFSLWSMQDPLACSAEGFHSLETSSLAVLPLANILRSLTITSISSSPLLLPPSLAIMSVLAHTTNPILNPDKNPILRYFLKKTFYAQFCAGENGSERIGFSGVILGYAKETCDLASCGEGAAAEECVRTEINPWAAGTMETVMLASRGDFVALKFTGAGRQALYTLSQRLPPSEALAAAIDNICQLAASRGVRLVFDAEQHAVQAGIDDWTLNYMRKYNTQDRAVVYGTYQAYLKATPATLSRHLAVAHDEGFTLGVKLVRGAYLGSDPRHLIYDTKAETDAAYDAIADALLRRQWIAPLQAPPARDNDGKPVFPSVNMVLASHNRDSVLKARATLDAGDRSTEVAFAQLQGMADEVSCELVSTNDAAGSDSSTYKPQAYKYLVWGSTGECMKYLLRRAQENRDAVQRTRSGRDAMRAELVRRTKALFGLT
;
A
#
# COMPACT_ATOMS: atom_id res chain seq x y z
N MET A 1 -50.65 -25.31 31.50
CA MET A 1 -50.88 -26.76 31.35
C MET A 1 -51.96 -26.91 30.30
N VAL A 2 -51.61 -27.38 29.11
CA VAL A 2 -52.59 -27.67 28.03
C VAL A 2 -53.37 -28.92 28.46
N SER A 3 -54.68 -28.91 28.28
CA SER A 3 -55.54 -30.03 28.70
C SER A 3 -55.33 -31.26 27.82
N ALA A 4 -55.48 -32.47 28.38
CA ALA A 4 -55.28 -33.72 27.63
C ALA A 4 -56.20 -33.82 26.39
N GLN A 5 -57.36 -33.18 26.42
CA GLN A 5 -58.32 -33.13 25.32
C GLN A 5 -57.86 -32.25 24.15
N GLU A 6 -57.13 -31.16 24.42
CA GLU A 6 -56.56 -30.31 23.36
C GLU A 6 -55.41 -31.03 22.62
N ILE A 7 -54.68 -31.90 23.32
CA ILE A 7 -53.61 -32.72 22.72
C ILE A 7 -54.20 -33.83 21.85
N GLU A 8 -55.30 -34.45 22.26
CA GLU A 8 -56.02 -35.44 21.45
C GLU A 8 -56.69 -34.84 20.22
N ALA A 9 -57.31 -33.66 20.35
CA ALA A 9 -57.90 -32.95 19.21
C ALA A 9 -56.84 -32.57 18.16
N ALA A 10 -55.67 -32.10 18.60
CA ALA A 10 -54.56 -31.77 17.69
C ALA A 10 -53.90 -33.02 17.06
N ARG A 11 -53.95 -34.18 17.72
CA ARG A 11 -53.54 -35.48 17.13
C ARG A 11 -54.53 -35.95 16.06
N ALA A 12 -55.83 -35.70 16.24
CA ALA A 12 -56.86 -36.05 15.27
C ALA A 12 -56.80 -35.19 13.99
N GLU A 13 -56.30 -33.96 14.09
CA GLU A 13 -56.06 -33.05 12.95
C GLU A 13 -54.77 -33.35 12.15
N GLY A 14 -54.01 -34.39 12.50
CA GLY A 14 -52.74 -34.73 11.83
C GLY A 14 -51.61 -33.71 12.06
N ARG A 15 -51.72 -32.85 13.10
CA ARG A 15 -50.71 -31.83 13.43
C ARG A 15 -49.52 -32.38 14.22
N PHE A 16 -49.64 -33.58 14.78
CA PHE A 16 -48.56 -34.25 15.51
C PHE A 16 -48.37 -35.69 15.00
N PRO A 17 -47.13 -36.16 14.81
CA PRO A 17 -46.85 -37.51 14.36
C PRO A 17 -47.36 -38.53 15.39
N THR A 18 -47.90 -39.64 14.90
CA THR A 18 -48.34 -40.80 15.69
C THR A 18 -47.16 -41.48 16.36
N GLN A 19 -47.40 -42.24 17.43
CA GLN A 19 -46.33 -42.93 18.17
C GLN A 19 -45.53 -43.89 17.26
N SER A 20 -46.20 -44.55 16.32
CA SER A 20 -45.56 -45.41 15.31
C SER A 20 -44.66 -44.63 14.34
N GLU A 21 -45.07 -43.45 13.90
CA GLU A 21 -44.26 -42.58 13.04
C GLU A 21 -43.05 -42.03 13.80
N ILE A 22 -43.21 -41.72 15.08
CA ILE A 22 -42.10 -41.32 15.96
C ILE A 22 -41.10 -42.49 16.06
N ASP A 23 -41.55 -43.70 16.39
CA ASP A 23 -40.66 -44.86 16.53
C ASP A 23 -39.98 -45.25 15.20
N GLU A 24 -40.62 -45.00 14.06
CA GLU A 24 -40.02 -45.14 12.73
C GLU A 24 -38.96 -44.06 12.45
N LEU A 25 -39.24 -42.80 12.82
CA LEU A 25 -38.26 -41.70 12.73
C LEU A 25 -37.02 -41.98 13.58
N TYR A 26 -37.17 -42.51 14.80
CA TYR A 26 -36.05 -42.88 15.66
C TYR A 26 -35.22 -44.05 15.08
N ARG A 27 -35.87 -45.03 14.43
CA ARG A 27 -35.18 -46.16 13.78
C ARG A 27 -34.42 -45.76 12.51
N ASN A 28 -34.97 -44.82 11.73
CA ASN A 28 -34.37 -44.36 10.48
C ASN A 28 -33.37 -43.20 10.67
N SER A 29 -33.22 -42.68 11.90
CA SER A 29 -32.32 -41.57 12.20
C SER A 29 -30.92 -42.03 12.64
N ARG A 30 -29.88 -41.30 12.20
CA ARG A 30 -28.50 -41.50 12.66
C ARG A 30 -28.40 -41.31 14.18
N LEU A 31 -27.71 -42.24 14.85
CA LEU A 31 -27.55 -42.27 16.31
C LEU A 31 -28.87 -42.34 17.09
N SER A 32 -29.96 -42.75 16.44
CA SER A 32 -31.31 -42.77 17.02
C SER A 32 -31.77 -41.41 17.55
N ILE A 33 -31.30 -40.31 16.94
CA ILE A 33 -31.73 -38.95 17.28
C ILE A 33 -32.24 -38.27 16.00
N PRO A 34 -33.52 -37.88 15.95
CA PRO A 34 -34.08 -37.19 14.78
C PRO A 34 -33.30 -35.91 14.43
N ALA A 35 -33.17 -35.63 13.13
CA ALA A 35 -32.39 -34.50 12.64
C ALA A 35 -32.80 -33.15 13.25
N GLY A 36 -34.11 -32.96 13.50
CA GLY A 36 -34.66 -31.77 14.14
C GLY A 36 -34.15 -31.51 15.57
N PHE A 37 -33.70 -32.55 16.27
CA PHE A 37 -33.07 -32.43 17.60
C PHE A 37 -31.55 -32.57 17.55
N ARG A 38 -31.04 -33.40 16.63
CA ARG A 38 -29.61 -33.69 16.47
C ARG A 38 -28.81 -32.45 16.07
N ILE A 39 -29.28 -31.69 15.09
CA ILE A 39 -28.56 -30.51 14.58
C ILE A 39 -28.48 -29.42 15.66
N PRO A 40 -29.59 -28.99 16.30
CA PRO A 40 -29.51 -27.99 17.37
C PRO A 40 -28.66 -28.44 18.57
N LEU A 41 -28.73 -29.73 18.94
CA LEU A 41 -27.93 -30.27 20.05
C LEU A 41 -26.43 -30.23 19.72
N ALA A 42 -26.04 -30.66 18.52
CA ALA A 42 -24.64 -30.63 18.08
C ALA A 42 -24.11 -29.19 17.99
N SER A 43 -24.90 -28.26 17.45
CA SER A 43 -24.55 -26.85 17.35
C SER A 43 -24.44 -26.18 18.73
N GLY A 44 -25.30 -26.53 19.68
CA GLY A 44 -25.23 -26.06 21.06
C GLY A 44 -23.96 -26.55 21.79
N LEU A 45 -23.64 -27.83 21.66
CA LEU A 45 -22.41 -28.40 22.24
C LEU A 45 -21.16 -27.79 21.61
N SER A 46 -21.14 -27.62 20.29
CA SER A 46 -19.98 -27.06 19.60
C SER A 46 -19.80 -25.56 19.89
N PHE A 47 -20.89 -24.82 20.11
CA PHE A 47 -20.83 -23.45 20.62
C PHE A 47 -20.16 -23.39 22.00
N LEU A 48 -20.52 -24.28 22.93
CA LEU A 48 -19.92 -24.32 24.27
C LEU A 48 -18.43 -24.65 24.22
N VAL A 49 -18.03 -25.61 23.38
CA VAL A 49 -16.61 -25.94 23.16
C VAL A 49 -15.86 -24.76 22.54
N GLY A 50 -16.42 -24.12 21.51
CA GLY A 50 -15.82 -22.95 20.88
C GLY A 50 -15.72 -21.74 21.81
N LEU A 51 -16.71 -21.55 22.69
CA LEU A 51 -16.71 -20.54 23.74
C LEU A 51 -15.58 -20.80 24.75
N GLY A 52 -15.40 -22.04 25.20
CA GLY A 52 -14.32 -22.43 26.11
C GLY A 52 -12.92 -22.20 25.51
N LEU A 53 -12.70 -22.64 24.27
CA LEU A 53 -11.42 -22.43 23.58
C LEU A 53 -11.15 -20.95 23.29
N GLY A 54 -12.16 -20.21 22.82
CA GLY A 54 -12.05 -18.79 22.51
C GLY A 54 -11.83 -17.92 23.74
N THR A 55 -12.47 -18.23 24.87
CA THR A 55 -12.23 -17.53 26.14
C THR A 55 -10.81 -17.76 26.65
N ALA A 56 -10.30 -19.00 26.58
CA ALA A 56 -8.93 -19.33 26.99
C ALA A 56 -7.88 -18.62 26.11
N GLN A 57 -8.05 -18.65 24.78
CA GLN A 57 -7.11 -18.01 23.86
C GLN A 57 -7.21 -16.47 23.92
N GLY A 58 -8.42 -15.92 23.94
CA GLY A 58 -8.69 -14.49 23.98
C GLY A 58 -8.19 -13.83 25.26
N SER A 59 -8.39 -14.47 26.41
CA SER A 59 -7.89 -14.00 27.71
C SER A 59 -6.36 -13.99 27.76
N LYS A 60 -5.70 -15.06 27.28
CA LYS A 60 -4.23 -15.13 27.19
C LYS A 60 -3.67 -14.04 26.29
N MET A 61 -4.24 -13.85 25.09
CA MET A 61 -3.76 -12.86 24.12
C MET A 61 -3.99 -11.42 24.60
N ALA A 62 -5.17 -11.12 25.16
CA ALA A 62 -5.46 -9.80 25.73
C ALA A 62 -4.53 -9.45 26.90
N GLY A 63 -4.20 -10.44 27.74
CA GLY A 63 -3.24 -10.27 28.83
C GLY A 63 -1.82 -9.98 28.33
N LEU A 64 -1.36 -10.68 27.29
CA LEU A 64 -0.06 -10.43 26.67
C LEU A 64 0.01 -9.05 26.01
N ARG A 65 -1.03 -8.65 25.26
CA ARG A 65 -1.14 -7.33 24.63
C ARG A 65 -1.10 -6.20 25.66
N PHE A 66 -1.89 -6.31 26.72
CA PHE A 66 -1.93 -5.32 27.79
C PHE A 66 -0.54 -5.15 28.44
N ARG A 67 0.20 -6.24 28.64
CA ARG A 67 1.57 -6.20 29.16
C ARG A 67 2.56 -5.55 28.19
N ALA A 68 2.45 -5.86 26.90
CA ALA A 68 3.32 -5.28 25.87
C ALA A 68 3.10 -3.76 25.75
N GLU A 69 1.84 -3.31 25.70
CA GLU A 69 1.48 -1.89 25.62
C GLU A 69 1.97 -1.10 26.84
N HIS A 70 1.96 -1.71 28.04
CA HIS A 70 2.35 -1.05 29.29
C HIS A 70 3.76 -1.39 29.76
N ALA A 71 4.57 -2.08 28.96
CA ALA A 71 5.94 -2.47 29.34
C ALA A 71 6.84 -1.28 29.70
N HIS A 72 6.57 -0.11 29.11
CA HIS A 72 7.30 1.13 29.32
C HIS A 72 6.74 1.99 30.48
N LYS A 73 5.65 1.57 31.13
CA LYS A 73 4.94 2.32 32.19
C LYS A 73 4.59 1.42 33.38
N LEU A 74 5.59 0.80 33.98
CA LEU A 74 5.38 -0.03 35.17
C LEU A 74 5.17 0.86 36.42
N PRO A 75 4.11 0.62 37.23
CA PRO A 75 3.88 1.41 38.44
C PRO A 75 4.97 1.21 39.49
N THR A 76 5.34 2.27 40.19
CA THR A 76 6.32 2.24 41.30
C THR A 76 5.66 2.21 42.68
N THR A 77 4.34 2.44 42.76
CA THR A 77 3.56 2.46 44.01
C THR A 77 2.67 1.22 44.16
N THR A 78 2.39 0.82 45.40
CA THR A 78 1.51 -0.32 45.72
C THR A 78 0.08 -0.09 45.22
N THR A 79 -0.46 1.13 45.39
CA THR A 79 -1.77 1.54 44.85
C THR A 79 -1.79 1.49 43.31
N GLY A 80 -0.70 1.88 42.66
CA GLY A 80 -0.57 1.81 41.19
C GLY A 80 -0.59 0.37 40.68
N TRP A 81 0.04 -0.57 41.39
CA TRP A 81 -0.03 -1.99 41.08
C TRP A 81 -1.45 -2.58 41.21
N PHE A 82 -2.20 -2.17 42.24
CA PHE A 82 -3.60 -2.59 42.39
C PHE A 82 -4.46 -2.14 41.19
N LEU A 83 -4.36 -0.87 40.79
CA LEU A 83 -5.09 -0.35 39.62
C LEU A 83 -4.64 -1.01 38.32
N TYR A 84 -3.34 -1.26 38.16
CA TYR A 84 -2.79 -1.99 37.02
C TYR A 84 -3.39 -3.39 36.88
N HIS A 85 -3.43 -4.16 37.98
CA HIS A 85 -4.03 -5.50 37.98
C HIS A 85 -5.54 -5.48 37.75
N LYS A 86 -6.26 -4.52 38.32
CA LYS A 86 -7.69 -4.34 38.10
C LYS A 86 -7.98 -4.07 36.61
N SER A 87 -7.28 -3.13 36.00
CA SER A 87 -7.41 -2.82 34.57
C SER A 87 -7.02 -4.00 33.69
N LYS A 88 -5.90 -4.68 34.00
CA LYS A 88 -5.48 -5.88 33.27
C LYS A 88 -6.55 -6.96 33.32
N ASN A 89 -7.09 -7.26 34.50
CA ASN A 89 -8.12 -8.30 34.66
C ASN A 89 -9.40 -7.93 33.91
N TYR A 90 -9.78 -6.65 33.86
CA TYR A 90 -10.89 -6.18 33.04
C TYR A 90 -10.66 -6.41 31.54
N HIS A 91 -9.49 -6.04 31.02
CA HIS A 91 -9.14 -6.27 29.61
C HIS A 91 -9.03 -7.76 29.25
N VAL A 92 -8.52 -8.58 30.17
CA VAL A 92 -8.44 -10.04 30.02
C VAL A 92 -9.85 -10.66 30.01
N ALA A 93 -10.73 -10.26 30.92
CA ALA A 93 -12.11 -10.74 30.97
C ALA A 93 -12.91 -10.33 29.72
N TYR A 94 -12.81 -9.05 29.34
CA TYR A 94 -13.47 -8.53 28.14
C TYR A 94 -12.95 -9.18 26.85
N GLY A 95 -11.62 -9.32 26.72
CA GLY A 95 -10.99 -10.00 25.60
C GLY A 95 -11.37 -11.48 25.50
N GLY A 96 -11.43 -12.16 26.65
CA GLY A 96 -11.91 -13.54 26.74
C GLY A 96 -13.37 -13.69 26.32
N LEU A 97 -14.27 -12.84 26.82
CA LEU A 97 -15.70 -12.90 26.47
C LEU A 97 -15.94 -12.62 24.98
N ARG A 98 -15.29 -11.57 24.44
CA ARG A 98 -15.45 -11.18 23.03
C ARG A 98 -14.97 -12.27 22.08
N GLU A 99 -13.77 -12.81 22.31
CA GLU A 99 -13.22 -13.85 21.45
C GLU A 99 -13.91 -15.20 21.66
N GLY A 100 -14.35 -15.48 22.89
CA GLY A 100 -15.20 -16.62 23.22
C GLY A 100 -16.50 -16.65 22.41
N LEU A 101 -17.27 -15.56 22.43
CA LEU A 101 -18.51 -15.45 21.65
C LEU A 101 -18.24 -15.57 20.15
N ARG A 102 -17.15 -14.96 19.66
CA ARG A 102 -16.76 -15.03 18.25
C ARG A 102 -16.41 -16.46 17.83
N MET A 103 -15.57 -17.15 18.59
CA MET A 103 -15.15 -18.53 18.31
C MET A 103 -16.30 -19.52 18.47
N GLY A 104 -17.13 -19.36 19.52
CA GLY A 104 -18.35 -20.14 19.70
C GLY A 104 -19.29 -20.04 18.50
N ALA A 105 -19.56 -18.82 18.02
CA ALA A 105 -20.39 -18.61 16.84
C ALA A 105 -19.77 -19.22 15.56
N LYS A 106 -18.45 -19.07 15.37
CA LYS A 106 -17.72 -19.66 14.23
C LYS A 106 -17.83 -21.18 14.21
N VAL A 107 -17.55 -21.85 15.32
CA VAL A 107 -17.59 -23.32 15.42
C VAL A 107 -19.04 -23.81 15.25
N CYS A 108 -20.00 -23.16 15.91
CA CYS A 108 -21.43 -23.46 15.76
C CYS A 108 -21.90 -23.42 14.30
N PHE A 109 -21.52 -22.38 13.55
CA PHE A 109 -21.85 -22.25 12.13
C PHE A 109 -21.34 -23.45 11.32
N TRP A 110 -20.06 -23.79 11.46
CA TRP A 110 -19.46 -24.89 10.69
C TRP A 110 -19.98 -26.27 11.09
N THR A 111 -20.26 -26.49 12.38
CA THR A 111 -20.94 -27.72 12.84
C THR A 111 -22.34 -27.83 12.25
N THR A 112 -23.11 -26.75 12.28
CA THR A 112 -24.47 -26.72 11.70
C THR A 112 -24.42 -27.00 10.20
N ALA A 113 -23.46 -26.42 9.48
CA ALA A 113 -23.26 -26.65 8.05
C ALA A 113 -22.92 -28.13 7.75
N MET A 114 -22.06 -28.76 8.56
CA MET A 114 -21.70 -30.18 8.39
C MET A 114 -22.92 -31.09 8.57
N PHE A 115 -23.62 -30.99 9.70
CA PHE A 115 -24.77 -31.85 9.95
C PHE A 115 -25.96 -31.52 9.03
N GLY A 116 -26.08 -30.27 8.56
CA GLY A 116 -27.08 -29.84 7.59
C GLY A 116 -26.83 -30.44 6.20
N ILE A 117 -25.59 -30.39 5.71
CA ILE A 117 -25.19 -31.01 4.44
C ILE A 117 -25.32 -32.54 4.52
N GLU A 118 -24.91 -33.15 5.64
CA GLU A 118 -25.10 -34.58 5.86
C GLU A 118 -26.58 -34.97 5.78
N HIS A 119 -27.45 -34.24 6.48
CA HIS A 119 -28.90 -34.47 6.45
C HIS A 119 -29.52 -34.25 5.06
N MET A 120 -29.03 -33.26 4.31
CA MET A 120 -29.45 -33.01 2.93
C MET A 120 -29.13 -34.22 2.03
N PHE A 121 -27.93 -34.79 2.14
CA PHE A 121 -27.55 -35.96 1.35
C PHE A 121 -28.28 -37.24 1.78
N ASP A 122 -28.47 -37.44 3.09
CA ASP A 122 -29.27 -38.56 3.60
C ASP A 122 -30.72 -38.49 3.12
N SER A 123 -31.32 -37.30 3.10
CA SER A 123 -32.69 -37.09 2.62
C SER A 123 -32.81 -37.26 1.10
N TYR A 124 -31.80 -36.82 0.35
CA TYR A 124 -31.76 -36.92 -1.11
C TYR A 124 -31.56 -38.38 -1.58
N ARG A 125 -30.66 -39.12 -0.93
CA ARG A 125 -30.32 -40.50 -1.31
C ARG A 125 -31.18 -41.56 -0.63
N ARG A 126 -31.94 -41.16 0.41
CA ARG A 126 -32.73 -42.05 1.28
C ARG A 126 -31.93 -43.21 1.89
N THR A 127 -30.62 -43.03 2.04
CA THR A 127 -29.70 -43.98 2.69
C THR A 127 -28.76 -43.23 3.63
N ALA A 128 -28.45 -43.83 4.78
CA ALA A 128 -27.55 -43.27 5.78
C ALA A 128 -26.19 -43.98 5.72
N ASP A 129 -25.35 -43.56 4.79
CA ASP A 129 -24.07 -44.23 4.49
C ASP A 129 -22.86 -43.36 4.88
N LEU A 130 -21.71 -44.01 5.05
CA LEU A 130 -20.41 -43.35 5.30
C LEU A 130 -20.06 -42.32 4.23
N LEU A 131 -20.44 -42.58 2.97
CA LEU A 131 -20.12 -41.72 1.84
C LEU A 131 -20.79 -40.33 1.96
N ASN A 132 -21.99 -40.25 2.56
CA ASN A 132 -22.68 -38.97 2.78
C ASN A 132 -21.94 -38.14 3.83
N THR A 133 -21.46 -38.77 4.90
CA THR A 133 -20.65 -38.12 5.94
C THR A 133 -19.32 -37.63 5.38
N VAL A 134 -18.62 -38.45 4.60
CA VAL A 134 -17.35 -38.05 3.97
C VAL A 134 -17.56 -36.87 3.03
N THR A 135 -18.61 -36.91 2.20
CA THR A 135 -18.94 -35.81 1.28
C THR A 135 -19.24 -34.52 2.05
N ALA A 136 -20.06 -34.59 3.12
CA ALA A 136 -20.35 -33.44 3.97
C ALA A 136 -19.09 -32.86 4.62
N CYS A 137 -18.22 -33.71 5.17
CA CYS A 137 -16.94 -33.30 5.74
C CYS A 137 -16.03 -32.60 4.71
N VAL A 138 -15.88 -33.17 3.52
CA VAL A 138 -15.05 -32.60 2.45
C VAL A 138 -15.62 -31.26 1.96
N THR A 139 -16.94 -31.17 1.77
CA THR A 139 -17.60 -29.91 1.37
C THR A 139 -17.39 -28.81 2.41
N VAL A 140 -17.57 -29.13 3.70
CA VAL A 140 -17.36 -28.18 4.80
C VAL A 140 -15.88 -27.83 4.95
N ALA A 141 -14.97 -28.79 4.85
CA ALA A 141 -13.53 -28.53 4.91
C ALA A 141 -13.05 -27.66 3.74
N GLY A 142 -13.55 -27.90 2.53
CA GLY A 142 -13.29 -27.05 1.36
C GLY A 142 -13.82 -25.64 1.54
N GLY A 143 -15.06 -25.49 2.02
CA GLY A 143 -15.66 -24.19 2.34
C GLY A 143 -14.90 -23.45 3.45
N PHE A 144 -14.51 -24.17 4.51
CA PHE A 144 -13.70 -23.63 5.60
C PHE A 144 -12.33 -23.18 5.10
N SER A 145 -11.66 -23.96 4.25
CA SER A 145 -10.36 -23.61 3.67
C SER A 145 -10.44 -22.33 2.83
N LEU A 146 -11.47 -22.17 2.00
CA LEU A 146 -11.68 -20.96 1.21
C LEU A 146 -11.98 -19.74 2.09
N TRP A 147 -12.69 -19.94 3.20
CA TRP A 147 -13.00 -18.89 4.15
C TRP A 147 -11.79 -18.50 5.01
N SER A 148 -11.00 -19.47 5.50
CA SER A 148 -9.80 -19.22 6.29
C SER A 148 -8.69 -18.57 5.47
N MET A 149 -8.67 -18.75 4.14
CA MET A 149 -7.80 -17.99 3.23
C MET A 149 -8.06 -16.46 3.27
N GLN A 150 -9.18 -16.01 3.84
CA GLN A 150 -9.51 -14.59 3.99
C GLN A 150 -9.02 -13.99 5.32
N ASP A 151 -8.67 -14.80 6.34
CA ASP A 151 -8.24 -14.32 7.67
C ASP A 151 -6.69 -14.18 7.72
N PRO A 152 -6.11 -12.94 7.76
CA PRO A 152 -4.68 -12.69 7.52
C PRO A 152 -3.69 -13.12 8.62
N LEU A 153 -4.16 -13.59 9.78
CA LEU A 153 -3.36 -13.64 11.02
C LEU A 153 -2.89 -15.03 11.45
N ALA A 154 -3.29 -16.11 10.77
CA ALA A 154 -2.99 -17.47 11.22
C ALA A 154 -1.64 -18.03 10.73
N CYS A 155 -0.99 -17.40 9.76
CA CYS A 155 0.17 -17.99 9.05
C CYS A 155 1.54 -17.49 9.55
N SER A 156 1.61 -16.76 10.67
CA SER A 156 2.85 -16.09 11.12
C SER A 156 3.54 -16.74 12.33
N ALA A 157 3.12 -17.93 12.76
CA ALA A 157 3.64 -18.54 13.98
C ALA A 157 4.09 -19.99 13.76
N GLU A 158 5.14 -20.20 12.97
CA GLU A 158 6.08 -21.31 13.18
C GLU A 158 7.38 -21.01 12.46
N GLY A 159 8.45 -20.84 13.23
CA GLY A 159 9.79 -20.58 12.74
C GLY A 159 10.48 -21.88 12.37
N PHE A 160 11.03 -21.94 11.16
CA PHE A 160 12.04 -22.92 10.78
C PHE A 160 13.16 -22.22 9.98
N HIS A 161 14.40 -22.52 10.39
CA HIS A 161 15.63 -21.94 9.87
C HIS A 161 16.02 -22.47 8.47
N SER A 162 16.59 -21.54 7.69
CA SER A 162 17.61 -21.69 6.64
C SER A 162 17.37 -22.67 5.48
N LEU A 163 16.64 -22.19 4.46
CA LEU A 163 16.88 -22.43 3.03
C LEU A 163 16.52 -21.11 2.31
N GLU A 164 17.33 -20.67 1.34
CA GLU A 164 17.23 -19.38 0.61
C GLU A 164 15.85 -18.71 0.70
N THR A 165 15.72 -17.76 1.64
CA THR A 165 14.45 -17.09 1.88
C THR A 165 14.18 -16.13 0.72
N SER A 166 13.24 -16.49 -0.14
CA SER A 166 12.63 -15.57 -1.11
C SER A 166 12.29 -14.25 -0.42
N SER A 167 12.78 -13.11 -0.93
CA SER A 167 12.54 -11.79 -0.34
C SER A 167 11.04 -11.48 -0.20
N LEU A 168 10.20 -12.10 -1.02
CA LEU A 168 8.74 -12.00 -0.99
C LEU A 168 8.07 -12.77 0.16
N ALA A 169 8.82 -13.57 0.92
CA ALA A 169 8.30 -14.31 2.08
C ALA A 169 7.73 -13.36 3.17
N VAL A 170 8.22 -12.13 3.23
CA VAL A 170 7.75 -11.08 4.17
C VAL A 170 6.28 -10.68 3.91
N LEU A 171 5.76 -10.88 2.70
CA LEU A 171 4.42 -10.42 2.32
C LEU A 171 3.31 -11.41 2.72
N PRO A 172 2.13 -10.93 3.19
CA PRO A 172 0.96 -11.78 3.39
C PRO A 172 0.49 -12.44 2.10
N LEU A 173 -0.09 -13.66 2.18
CA LEU A 173 -0.59 -14.39 1.00
C LEU A 173 -1.65 -13.59 0.24
N ALA A 174 -2.52 -12.85 0.95
CA ALA A 174 -3.51 -11.99 0.32
C ALA A 174 -2.88 -10.92 -0.58
N ASN A 175 -1.72 -10.38 -0.20
CA ASN A 175 -0.99 -9.40 -1.01
C ASN A 175 -0.35 -10.06 -2.24
N ILE A 176 0.17 -11.28 -2.10
CA ILE A 176 0.71 -12.05 -3.22
C ILE A 176 -0.37 -12.40 -4.22
N LEU A 177 -1.51 -12.92 -3.76
CA LEU A 177 -2.63 -13.26 -4.64
C LEU A 177 -3.17 -12.02 -5.36
N ARG A 178 -3.39 -10.91 -4.62
CA ARG A 178 -3.84 -9.64 -5.20
C ARG A 178 -2.85 -9.11 -6.24
N SER A 179 -1.57 -9.08 -5.90
CA SER A 179 -0.49 -8.64 -6.80
C SER A 179 -0.40 -9.54 -8.03
N LEU A 180 -0.50 -10.86 -7.86
CA LEU A 180 -0.49 -11.82 -8.96
C LEU A 180 -1.69 -11.62 -9.90
N THR A 181 -2.90 -11.41 -9.38
CA THR A 181 -4.09 -11.14 -10.20
C THR A 181 -3.93 -9.86 -11.01
N ILE A 182 -3.55 -8.76 -10.33
CA ILE A 182 -3.39 -7.45 -10.98
C ILE A 182 -2.27 -7.49 -12.03
N THR A 183 -1.10 -8.03 -11.67
CA THR A 183 0.02 -8.16 -12.61
C THR A 183 -0.31 -9.11 -13.78
N SER A 184 -1.13 -10.13 -13.57
CA SER A 184 -1.60 -11.00 -14.67
C SER A 184 -2.53 -10.29 -15.65
N ILE A 185 -3.44 -9.45 -15.15
CA ILE A 185 -4.32 -8.62 -15.99
C ILE A 185 -3.48 -7.58 -16.74
N SER A 186 -2.63 -6.84 -16.02
CA SER A 186 -1.83 -5.77 -16.59
C SER A 186 -0.74 -6.26 -17.55
N SER A 187 -0.19 -7.47 -17.37
CA SER A 187 0.81 -8.06 -18.28
C SER A 187 0.20 -8.72 -19.52
N SER A 188 -1.13 -8.86 -19.58
CA SER A 188 -1.83 -9.54 -20.67
C SER A 188 -2.23 -8.55 -21.77
N PRO A 189 -1.81 -8.76 -23.02
CA PRO A 189 -2.19 -7.91 -24.15
C PRO A 189 -3.70 -7.97 -24.46
N LEU A 190 -4.38 -9.05 -24.06
CA LEU A 190 -5.81 -9.24 -24.27
C LEU A 190 -6.67 -8.59 -23.17
N LEU A 191 -6.21 -8.63 -21.92
CA LEU A 191 -6.99 -8.14 -20.77
C LEU A 191 -6.73 -6.67 -20.46
N LEU A 192 -5.56 -6.14 -20.84
CA LEU A 192 -5.21 -4.76 -20.53
C LEU A 192 -6.13 -3.73 -21.23
N PRO A 193 -6.37 -3.78 -22.57
CA PRO A 193 -7.23 -2.80 -23.23
C PRO A 193 -8.65 -2.68 -22.66
N PRO A 194 -9.42 -3.77 -22.44
CA PRO A 194 -10.75 -3.66 -21.84
C PRO A 194 -10.69 -3.17 -20.38
N SER A 195 -9.65 -3.53 -19.62
CA SER A 195 -9.50 -3.03 -18.24
C SER A 195 -9.29 -1.51 -18.20
N LEU A 196 -8.47 -0.95 -19.10
CA LEU A 196 -8.25 0.50 -19.20
C LEU A 196 -9.51 1.24 -19.66
N ALA A 197 -10.29 0.65 -20.57
CA ALA A 197 -11.56 1.21 -21.01
C ALA A 197 -12.56 1.31 -19.84
N ILE A 198 -12.69 0.24 -19.05
CA ILE A 198 -13.54 0.23 -17.84
C ILE A 198 -13.06 1.29 -16.84
N MET A 199 -11.75 1.35 -16.57
CA MET A 199 -11.18 2.36 -15.67
C MET A 199 -11.44 3.78 -16.16
N SER A 200 -11.35 4.02 -17.47
CA SER A 200 -11.62 5.32 -18.08
C SER A 200 -13.07 5.76 -17.88
N VAL A 201 -14.02 4.84 -18.11
CA VAL A 201 -15.45 5.09 -17.88
C VAL A 201 -15.70 5.42 -16.41
N LEU A 202 -15.18 4.61 -15.49
CA LEU A 202 -15.38 4.82 -14.05
C LEU A 202 -14.72 6.11 -13.54
N ALA A 203 -13.60 6.54 -14.12
CA ALA A 203 -12.88 7.75 -13.69
C ALA A 203 -13.54 9.06 -14.16
N HIS A 204 -14.30 9.04 -15.26
CA HIS A 204 -14.90 10.24 -15.86
C HIS A 204 -16.42 10.27 -15.81
N THR A 205 -17.08 9.19 -15.35
CA THR A 205 -18.53 9.12 -15.33
C THR A 205 -19.15 10.06 -14.30
N THR A 206 -20.15 10.83 -14.76
CA THR A 206 -21.02 11.64 -13.91
C THR A 206 -22.23 10.87 -13.40
N ASN A 207 -22.47 9.66 -13.91
CA ASN A 207 -23.61 8.83 -13.54
C ASN A 207 -23.47 8.31 -12.09
N PRO A 208 -24.45 8.56 -11.19
CA PRO A 208 -24.39 8.12 -9.80
C PRO A 208 -24.16 6.62 -9.57
N ILE A 209 -24.60 5.76 -10.50
CA ILE A 209 -24.46 4.30 -10.37
C ILE A 209 -23.02 3.86 -10.64
N LEU A 210 -22.35 4.48 -11.62
CA LEU A 210 -20.98 4.14 -12.01
C LEU A 210 -19.93 5.01 -11.32
N ASN A 211 -20.37 6.04 -10.58
CA ASN A 211 -19.48 6.95 -9.89
C ASN A 211 -18.93 6.30 -8.59
N PRO A 212 -17.60 6.13 -8.47
CA PRO A 212 -16.97 5.48 -7.31
C PRO A 212 -17.19 6.19 -5.97
N ASP A 213 -17.37 7.51 -5.99
CA ASP A 213 -17.57 8.30 -4.77
C ASP A 213 -19.03 8.27 -4.31
N LYS A 214 -19.99 8.05 -5.23
CA LYS A 214 -21.44 8.05 -4.95
C LYS A 214 -22.03 6.66 -4.71
N ASN A 215 -21.53 5.61 -5.38
CA ASN A 215 -22.04 4.25 -5.23
C ASN A 215 -21.30 3.47 -4.12
N PRO A 216 -21.94 3.16 -2.98
CA PRO A 216 -21.28 2.49 -1.85
C PRO A 216 -20.85 1.04 -2.14
N ILE A 217 -21.58 0.32 -3.00
CA ILE A 217 -21.27 -1.07 -3.37
C ILE A 217 -20.03 -1.07 -4.25
N LEU A 218 -20.03 -0.26 -5.31
CA LEU A 218 -18.89 -0.10 -6.21
C LEU A 218 -17.66 0.37 -5.44
N ARG A 219 -17.83 1.36 -4.55
CA ARG A 219 -16.77 1.86 -3.66
C ARG A 219 -16.20 0.75 -2.79
N TYR A 220 -17.03 -0.11 -2.21
CA TYR A 220 -16.56 -1.22 -1.37
C TYR A 220 -15.67 -2.20 -2.14
N PHE A 221 -16.10 -2.62 -3.34
CA PHE A 221 -15.31 -3.52 -4.17
C PHE A 221 -14.00 -2.88 -4.65
N LEU A 222 -14.05 -1.63 -5.14
CA LEU A 222 -12.86 -0.89 -5.56
C LEU A 222 -11.87 -0.69 -4.41
N LYS A 223 -12.36 -0.34 -3.22
CA LYS A 223 -11.54 -0.18 -2.01
C LYS A 223 -10.83 -1.46 -1.60
N LYS A 224 -11.52 -2.60 -1.62
CA LYS A 224 -10.97 -3.90 -1.18
C LYS A 224 -10.06 -4.58 -2.20
N THR A 225 -10.04 -4.11 -3.45
CA THR A 225 -9.28 -4.71 -4.54
C THR A 225 -8.19 -3.76 -5.06
N PHE A 226 -8.48 -2.99 -6.09
CA PHE A 226 -7.52 -2.17 -6.83
C PHE A 226 -6.96 -1.02 -6.01
N TYR A 227 -7.79 -0.36 -5.20
CA TYR A 227 -7.37 0.78 -4.39
C TYR A 227 -6.39 0.38 -3.28
N ALA A 228 -6.67 -0.72 -2.56
CA ALA A 228 -5.77 -1.24 -1.52
C ALA A 228 -4.40 -1.69 -2.06
N GLN A 229 -4.28 -1.93 -3.37
CA GLN A 229 -3.00 -2.29 -3.98
C GLN A 229 -2.10 -1.07 -4.23
N PHE A 230 -2.67 0.08 -4.61
CA PHE A 230 -1.90 1.21 -5.15
C PHE A 230 -2.03 2.52 -4.36
N CYS A 231 -3.03 2.64 -3.49
CA CYS A 231 -3.32 3.86 -2.72
C CYS A 231 -3.26 3.57 -1.22
N ALA A 232 -2.87 4.58 -0.43
CA ALA A 232 -2.72 4.44 1.03
C ALA A 232 -4.05 4.33 1.80
N GLY A 233 -5.21 4.52 1.14
CA GLY A 233 -6.44 4.81 1.87
C GLY A 233 -6.89 6.26 1.69
N GLU A 234 -8.08 6.56 2.21
CA GLU A 234 -8.53 7.95 2.44
C GLU A 234 -7.89 8.54 3.71
N ASN A 235 -7.30 7.69 4.59
CA ASN A 235 -6.84 8.08 5.93
C ASN A 235 -5.32 8.01 6.13
N GLY A 236 -4.52 7.93 5.04
CA GLY A 236 -3.05 8.11 5.03
C GLY A 236 -2.16 7.22 5.92
N SER A 237 -2.71 6.26 6.67
CA SER A 237 -2.03 5.67 7.86
C SER A 237 -1.64 4.19 7.76
N GLU A 238 -1.86 3.51 6.63
CA GLU A 238 -1.45 2.10 6.50
C GLU A 238 0.05 1.98 6.11
N ARG A 239 0.92 1.79 7.12
CA ARG A 239 2.35 1.48 6.91
C ARG A 239 2.58 -0.02 6.79
N ILE A 240 3.13 -0.47 5.66
CA ILE A 240 3.54 -1.87 5.46
C ILE A 240 5.07 -1.94 5.66
N GLY A 241 5.58 -2.09 6.87
CA GLY A 241 6.98 -2.55 7.14
C GLY A 241 8.18 -1.79 6.51
N PHE A 242 7.98 -0.70 5.76
CA PHE A 242 9.04 0.08 5.10
C PHE A 242 9.58 1.21 5.99
N SER A 243 10.79 1.71 5.65
CA SER A 243 11.48 2.75 6.41
C SER A 243 10.66 4.05 6.52
N GLY A 244 9.94 4.40 5.46
CA GLY A 244 9.01 5.53 5.42
C GLY A 244 8.12 5.53 4.17
N VAL A 245 7.38 6.61 3.96
CA VAL A 245 6.48 6.78 2.81
C VAL A 245 6.76 8.07 2.05
N ILE A 246 6.43 8.08 0.76
CA ILE A 246 6.28 9.30 -0.03
C ILE A 246 4.79 9.49 -0.29
N LEU A 247 4.15 10.45 0.36
CA LEU A 247 2.71 10.69 0.23
C LEU A 247 2.45 11.79 -0.82
N GLY A 248 1.69 11.46 -1.86
CA GLY A 248 1.22 12.43 -2.85
C GLY A 248 -0.29 12.67 -2.73
N TYR A 249 -0.72 13.92 -2.85
CA TYR A 249 -2.13 14.26 -3.01
C TYR A 249 -2.57 14.09 -4.47
N ALA A 250 -3.65 13.33 -4.71
CA ALA A 250 -4.04 12.86 -6.05
C ALA A 250 -4.53 13.94 -7.04
N LYS A 251 -4.80 15.16 -6.57
CA LYS A 251 -5.50 16.20 -7.36
C LYS A 251 -4.60 16.78 -8.45
N GLU A 252 -5.10 16.77 -9.69
CA GLU A 252 -4.44 17.32 -10.88
C GLU A 252 -5.47 17.99 -11.80
N THR A 253 -5.08 19.05 -12.51
CA THR A 253 -5.92 19.82 -13.45
C THR A 253 -5.25 19.86 -14.83
N CYS A 254 -6.01 19.63 -15.91
CA CYS A 254 -5.47 19.54 -17.28
C CYS A 254 -5.86 20.71 -18.20
N ASP A 255 -6.57 21.72 -17.69
CA ASP A 255 -7.09 22.81 -18.51
C ASP A 255 -6.12 24.00 -18.57
N LEU A 256 -5.73 24.40 -19.78
CA LEU A 256 -4.77 25.50 -20.04
C LEU A 256 -5.38 26.91 -20.02
N ALA A 257 -6.63 27.06 -19.60
CA ALA A 257 -7.30 28.35 -19.61
C ALA A 257 -6.73 29.28 -18.52
N SER A 258 -6.11 30.39 -18.92
CA SER A 258 -5.68 31.43 -17.98
C SER A 258 -6.90 31.96 -17.21
N CYS A 259 -6.77 32.01 -15.89
CA CYS A 259 -7.67 32.78 -15.05
C CYS A 259 -7.35 34.26 -15.31
N GLY A 260 -8.23 34.97 -16.01
CA GLY A 260 -8.06 36.39 -16.31
C GLY A 260 -7.88 37.26 -15.06
N GLU A 261 -7.71 38.56 -15.24
CA GLU A 261 -7.50 39.49 -14.12
C GLU A 261 -8.79 39.76 -13.32
N GLY A 262 -8.64 40.25 -12.08
CA GLY A 262 -9.76 40.64 -11.20
C GLY A 262 -10.53 39.46 -10.62
N ALA A 263 -11.86 39.49 -10.71
CA ALA A 263 -12.75 38.51 -10.09
C ALA A 263 -12.49 37.05 -10.55
N ALA A 264 -12.00 36.86 -11.78
CA ALA A 264 -11.65 35.53 -12.29
C ALA A 264 -10.40 34.94 -11.59
N ALA A 265 -9.42 35.78 -11.24
CA ALA A 265 -8.25 35.35 -10.47
C ALA A 265 -8.62 34.99 -9.03
N GLU A 266 -9.45 35.80 -8.37
CA GLU A 266 -9.96 35.50 -7.02
C GLU A 266 -10.74 34.19 -6.98
N GLU A 267 -11.56 33.93 -8.01
CA GLU A 267 -12.31 32.68 -8.10
C GLU A 267 -11.37 31.47 -8.27
N CYS A 268 -10.33 31.58 -9.09
CA CYS A 268 -9.33 30.53 -9.23
C CYS A 268 -8.54 30.28 -7.95
N VAL A 269 -8.18 31.34 -7.21
CA VAL A 269 -7.56 31.19 -5.87
C VAL A 269 -8.49 30.41 -4.94
N ARG A 270 -9.77 30.79 -4.89
CA ARG A 270 -10.76 30.19 -3.99
C ARG A 270 -11.09 28.73 -4.33
N THR A 271 -11.17 28.39 -5.61
CA THR A 271 -11.65 27.08 -6.07
C THR A 271 -10.54 26.09 -6.41
N GLU A 272 -9.35 26.56 -6.77
CA GLU A 272 -8.24 25.72 -7.22
C GLU A 272 -7.08 25.74 -6.22
N ILE A 273 -6.49 26.91 -5.96
CA ILE A 273 -5.28 27.06 -5.12
C ILE A 273 -5.56 26.71 -3.66
N ASN A 274 -6.60 27.29 -3.05
CA ASN A 274 -6.89 27.07 -1.63
C ASN A 274 -7.17 25.59 -1.29
N PRO A 275 -8.03 24.86 -2.04
CA PRO A 275 -8.25 23.45 -1.77
C PRO A 275 -7.00 22.58 -2.02
N TRP A 276 -6.20 22.92 -3.05
CA TRP A 276 -4.94 22.22 -3.31
C TRP A 276 -3.92 22.43 -2.18
N ALA A 277 -3.79 23.67 -1.69
CA ALA A 277 -2.91 24.01 -0.58
C ALA A 277 -3.36 23.30 0.70
N ALA A 278 -4.67 23.31 1.00
CA ALA A 278 -5.23 22.61 2.16
C ALA A 278 -4.97 21.10 2.11
N GLY A 279 -5.25 20.43 0.97
CA GLY A 279 -4.99 18.99 0.81
C GLY A 279 -3.50 18.66 0.90
N THR A 280 -2.63 19.53 0.39
CA THR A 280 -1.17 19.34 0.51
C THR A 280 -0.67 19.53 1.94
N MET A 281 -1.16 20.54 2.65
CA MET A 281 -0.85 20.73 4.08
C MET A 281 -1.35 19.57 4.93
N GLU A 282 -2.56 19.07 4.66
CA GLU A 282 -3.10 17.87 5.31
C GLU A 282 -2.19 16.65 5.04
N THR A 283 -1.66 16.51 3.83
CA THR A 283 -0.69 15.47 3.49
C THR A 283 0.58 15.57 4.36
N VAL A 284 1.09 16.78 4.57
CA VAL A 284 2.25 17.04 5.46
C VAL A 284 1.91 16.74 6.93
N MET A 285 0.66 16.94 7.34
CA MET A 285 0.19 16.61 8.69
C MET A 285 0.03 15.10 8.91
N LEU A 286 -0.32 14.35 7.87
CA LEU A 286 -0.38 12.88 7.89
C LEU A 286 1.02 12.24 7.88
N ALA A 287 1.98 12.89 7.23
CA ALA A 287 3.37 12.44 7.18
C ALA A 287 4.06 12.51 8.55
N SER A 288 4.88 11.50 8.85
CA SER A 288 5.73 11.45 10.03
C SER A 288 7.08 12.12 9.77
N ARG A 289 7.80 12.47 10.85
CA ARG A 289 9.17 13.00 10.73
C ARG A 289 10.05 12.03 9.93
N GLY A 290 10.74 12.54 8.90
CA GLY A 290 11.55 11.76 7.99
C GLY A 290 10.81 11.24 6.76
N ASP A 291 9.47 11.26 6.71
CA ASP A 291 8.75 10.93 5.48
C ASP A 291 8.91 12.02 4.41
N PHE A 292 8.51 11.67 3.18
CA PHE A 292 8.44 12.61 2.08
C PHE A 292 6.98 12.90 1.72
N VAL A 293 6.72 14.13 1.25
CA VAL A 293 5.46 14.52 0.63
C VAL A 293 5.73 14.98 -0.79
N ALA A 294 5.03 14.39 -1.74
CA ALA A 294 5.10 14.74 -3.14
C ALA A 294 4.06 15.81 -3.48
N LEU A 295 4.51 16.84 -4.18
CA LEU A 295 3.72 17.99 -4.57
C LEU A 295 3.81 18.19 -6.08
N LYS A 296 2.66 18.40 -6.71
CA LYS A 296 2.53 18.74 -8.13
C LYS A 296 1.99 20.15 -8.26
N PHE A 297 2.70 21.00 -8.99
CA PHE A 297 2.33 22.41 -9.11
C PHE A 297 1.14 22.61 -10.04
N THR A 298 0.99 21.81 -11.09
CA THR A 298 -0.19 21.89 -11.97
C THR A 298 -1.50 21.56 -11.25
N GLY A 299 -1.43 20.78 -10.16
CA GLY A 299 -2.57 20.50 -9.28
C GLY A 299 -3.12 21.73 -8.57
N ALA A 300 -2.33 22.82 -8.46
CA ALA A 300 -2.78 24.09 -7.90
C ALA A 300 -3.76 24.84 -8.80
N GLY A 301 -3.91 24.41 -10.05
CA GLY A 301 -4.91 24.95 -10.95
C GLY A 301 -4.37 25.45 -12.29
N ARG A 302 -5.29 25.96 -13.10
CA ARG A 302 -5.02 26.44 -14.47
C ARG A 302 -4.09 27.64 -14.48
N GLN A 303 -4.18 28.50 -13.47
CA GLN A 303 -3.25 29.62 -13.33
C GLN A 303 -1.82 29.15 -13.07
N ALA A 304 -1.62 28.16 -12.19
CA ALA A 304 -0.31 27.58 -11.98
C ALA A 304 0.25 26.96 -13.27
N LEU A 305 -0.59 26.20 -14.00
CA LEU A 305 -0.22 25.61 -15.28
C LEU A 305 0.23 26.65 -16.31
N TYR A 306 -0.53 27.74 -16.45
CA TYR A 306 -0.17 28.84 -17.36
C TYR A 306 1.15 29.51 -16.94
N THR A 307 1.28 29.90 -15.67
CA THR A 307 2.47 30.58 -15.15
C THR A 307 3.73 29.71 -15.31
N LEU A 308 3.64 28.40 -15.06
CA LEU A 308 4.74 27.45 -15.29
C LEU A 308 5.12 27.36 -16.77
N SER A 309 4.15 27.30 -17.67
CA SER A 309 4.40 27.22 -19.13
C SER A 309 5.12 28.46 -19.66
N GLN A 310 4.88 29.62 -19.06
CA GLN A 310 5.50 30.89 -19.42
C GLN A 310 6.76 31.18 -18.58
N ARG A 311 7.15 30.29 -17.65
CA ARG A 311 8.25 30.47 -16.69
C ARG A 311 8.16 31.78 -15.88
N LEU A 312 6.94 32.17 -15.56
CA LEU A 312 6.67 33.34 -14.72
C LEU A 312 6.78 32.97 -13.23
N PRO A 313 7.01 33.93 -12.33
CA PRO A 313 6.93 33.68 -10.90
C PRO A 313 5.50 33.31 -10.49
N PRO A 314 5.30 32.49 -9.44
CA PRO A 314 3.97 32.17 -8.94
C PRO A 314 3.24 33.45 -8.51
N SER A 315 1.91 33.47 -8.65
CA SER A 315 1.09 34.57 -8.09
C SER A 315 1.31 34.68 -6.58
N GLU A 316 1.09 35.86 -6.00
CA GLU A 316 1.32 36.09 -4.57
C GLU A 316 0.59 35.07 -3.68
N ALA A 317 -0.68 34.78 -3.99
CA ALA A 317 -1.46 33.77 -3.28
C ALA A 317 -0.86 32.35 -3.39
N LEU A 318 -0.39 31.97 -4.58
CA LEU A 318 0.24 30.67 -4.80
C LEU A 318 1.61 30.58 -4.12
N ALA A 319 2.41 31.65 -4.18
CA ALA A 319 3.69 31.75 -3.51
C ALA A 319 3.52 31.61 -1.99
N ALA A 320 2.57 32.34 -1.40
CA ALA A 320 2.24 32.23 0.02
C ALA A 320 1.78 30.82 0.40
N ALA A 321 0.96 30.17 -0.44
CA ALA A 321 0.53 28.79 -0.22
C ALA A 321 1.71 27.80 -0.22
N ILE A 322 2.61 27.90 -1.21
CA ILE A 322 3.79 27.04 -1.29
C ILE A 322 4.73 27.29 -0.10
N ASP A 323 4.93 28.56 0.27
CA ASP A 323 5.74 28.92 1.44
C ASP A 323 5.18 28.30 2.74
N ASN A 324 3.87 28.38 2.96
CA ASN A 324 3.22 27.77 4.12
C ASN A 324 3.43 26.25 4.16
N ILE A 325 3.36 25.58 3.00
CA ILE A 325 3.62 24.14 2.88
C ILE A 325 5.09 23.83 3.23
N CYS A 326 6.04 24.60 2.67
CA CYS A 326 7.47 24.45 2.94
C CYS A 326 7.81 24.67 4.42
N GLN A 327 7.26 25.70 5.05
CA GLN A 327 7.46 25.98 6.48
C GLN A 327 6.89 24.87 7.36
N LEU A 328 5.68 24.40 7.04
CA LEU A 328 5.06 23.29 7.77
C LEU A 328 5.90 22.00 7.64
N ALA A 329 6.39 21.69 6.45
CA ALA A 329 7.23 20.52 6.23
C ALA A 329 8.56 20.64 7.00
N ALA A 330 9.24 21.79 6.91
CA ALA A 330 10.49 22.04 7.61
C ALA A 330 10.34 21.93 9.14
N SER A 331 9.29 22.52 9.71
CA SER A 331 9.02 22.48 11.16
C SER A 331 8.68 21.07 11.67
N ARG A 332 8.02 20.25 10.86
CA ARG A 332 7.71 18.84 11.17
C ARG A 332 8.85 17.87 10.87
N GLY A 333 9.92 18.35 10.22
CA GLY A 333 10.99 17.49 9.72
C GLY A 333 10.52 16.51 8.65
N VAL A 334 9.54 16.92 7.84
CA VAL A 334 9.06 16.24 6.63
C VAL A 334 9.80 16.82 5.43
N ARG A 335 10.11 15.99 4.44
CA ARG A 335 10.79 16.40 3.21
C ARG A 335 9.78 16.57 2.07
N LEU A 336 9.96 17.58 1.24
CA LEU A 336 9.11 17.86 0.09
C LEU A 336 9.79 17.43 -1.20
N VAL A 337 9.04 16.75 -2.05
CA VAL A 337 9.45 16.36 -3.39
C VAL A 337 8.56 17.07 -4.37
N PHE A 338 9.11 17.98 -5.15
CA PHE A 338 8.40 18.62 -6.24
C PHE A 338 8.51 17.70 -7.45
N ASP A 339 7.36 17.12 -7.81
CA ASP A 339 7.27 16.12 -8.87
C ASP A 339 7.50 16.77 -10.23
N ALA A 340 8.24 16.05 -11.09
CA ALA A 340 8.41 16.43 -12.46
C ALA A 340 7.14 16.11 -13.25
N GLU A 341 6.80 16.97 -14.20
CA GLU A 341 5.60 16.88 -15.01
C GLU A 341 5.98 16.82 -16.50
N GLN A 342 5.08 17.21 -17.41
CA GLN A 342 5.37 17.23 -18.85
C GLN A 342 6.49 18.22 -19.17
N HIS A 343 7.26 17.94 -20.23
CA HIS A 343 8.37 18.80 -20.65
C HIS A 343 7.96 20.28 -20.85
N ALA A 344 6.73 20.53 -21.31
CA ALA A 344 6.20 21.86 -21.58
C ALA A 344 6.18 22.80 -20.36
N VAL A 345 6.14 22.26 -19.14
CA VAL A 345 6.10 23.04 -17.89
C VAL A 345 7.31 22.79 -16.99
N GLN A 346 8.09 21.74 -17.28
CA GLN A 346 9.18 21.28 -16.41
C GLN A 346 10.20 22.37 -16.11
N ALA A 347 10.52 23.23 -17.08
CA ALA A 347 11.50 24.28 -16.88
C ALA A 347 11.03 25.37 -15.89
N GLY A 348 9.73 25.69 -15.86
CA GLY A 348 9.15 26.56 -14.83
C GLY A 348 9.09 25.89 -13.46
N ILE A 349 8.82 24.58 -13.42
CA ILE A 349 8.87 23.78 -12.19
C ILE A 349 10.29 23.79 -11.61
N ASP A 350 11.30 23.61 -12.46
CA ASP A 350 12.72 23.66 -12.08
C ASP A 350 13.10 25.02 -11.48
N ASP A 351 12.66 26.13 -12.10
CA ASP A 351 12.91 27.48 -11.60
C ASP A 351 12.31 27.70 -10.21
N TRP A 352 11.04 27.32 -10.03
CA TRP A 352 10.36 27.44 -8.73
C TRP A 352 11.02 26.55 -7.68
N THR A 353 11.32 25.31 -8.04
CA THR A 353 11.98 24.34 -7.16
C THR A 353 13.30 24.88 -6.65
N LEU A 354 14.13 25.43 -7.53
CA LEU A 354 15.42 26.00 -7.15
C LEU A 354 15.26 27.20 -6.20
N ASN A 355 14.28 28.07 -6.45
CA ASN A 355 13.96 29.18 -5.54
C ASN A 355 13.56 28.71 -4.14
N TYR A 356 12.76 27.65 -4.04
CA TYR A 356 12.38 27.09 -2.74
C TYR A 356 13.52 26.30 -2.08
N MET A 357 14.41 25.68 -2.85
CA MET A 357 15.63 25.07 -2.32
C MET A 357 16.53 26.13 -1.68
N ARG A 358 16.76 27.27 -2.34
CA ARG A 358 17.53 28.40 -1.78
C ARG A 358 17.00 28.86 -0.43
N LYS A 359 15.67 28.86 -0.28
CA LYS A 359 14.99 29.37 0.92
C LYS A 359 14.96 28.35 2.08
N TYR A 360 14.82 27.06 1.78
CA TYR A 360 14.53 26.04 2.80
C TYR A 360 15.59 24.95 2.95
N ASN A 361 16.52 24.79 2.01
CA ASN A 361 17.63 23.85 2.14
C ASN A 361 18.81 24.50 2.86
N THR A 362 19.55 23.67 3.58
CA THR A 362 20.75 24.08 4.34
C THR A 362 21.97 23.38 3.76
N GLN A 363 23.17 23.77 4.18
CA GLN A 363 24.42 23.12 3.75
C GLN A 363 24.50 21.63 4.12
N ASP A 364 23.80 21.22 5.17
CA ASP A 364 23.85 19.84 5.68
C ASP A 364 22.65 18.99 5.26
N ARG A 365 21.51 19.63 4.93
CA ARG A 365 20.25 18.91 4.73
C ARG A 365 19.32 19.60 3.72
N ALA A 366 18.81 18.80 2.79
CA ALA A 366 17.70 19.18 1.91
C ALA A 366 16.34 18.92 2.57
N VAL A 367 15.48 19.93 2.53
CA VAL A 367 14.04 19.84 2.81
C VAL A 367 13.27 19.69 1.50
N VAL A 368 13.62 20.48 0.48
CA VAL A 368 13.01 20.49 -0.84
C VAL A 368 13.87 19.71 -1.83
N TYR A 369 13.22 18.82 -2.59
CA TYR A 369 13.81 17.96 -3.61
C TYR A 369 13.16 18.24 -4.95
N GLY A 370 13.96 18.35 -6.00
CA GLY A 370 13.51 18.46 -7.39
C GLY A 370 13.58 17.11 -8.07
N THR A 371 12.60 16.82 -8.93
CA THR A 371 12.57 15.56 -9.68
C THR A 371 13.22 15.72 -11.05
N TYR A 372 14.19 14.85 -11.36
CA TYR A 372 14.95 14.87 -12.61
C TYR A 372 14.64 13.60 -13.42
N GLN A 373 14.22 13.79 -14.68
CA GLN A 373 13.74 12.73 -15.56
C GLN A 373 14.83 12.26 -16.53
N ALA A 374 15.56 11.19 -16.18
CA ALA A 374 16.73 10.71 -16.92
C ALA A 374 16.48 10.25 -18.37
N TYR A 375 15.22 10.11 -18.80
CA TYR A 375 14.89 9.82 -20.19
C TYR A 375 15.09 11.03 -21.13
N LEU A 376 15.17 12.26 -20.60
CA LEU A 376 15.43 13.46 -21.39
C LEU A 376 16.93 13.60 -21.62
N LYS A 377 17.32 13.84 -22.88
CA LYS A 377 18.71 14.09 -23.29
C LYS A 377 19.30 15.33 -22.58
N ALA A 378 18.46 16.27 -22.14
CA ALA A 378 18.87 17.51 -21.48
C ALA A 378 19.10 17.37 -19.95
N THR A 379 18.62 16.30 -19.31
CA THR A 379 18.66 16.17 -17.85
C THR A 379 20.06 16.24 -17.24
N PRO A 380 21.11 15.62 -17.83
CA PRO A 380 22.47 15.77 -17.30
C PRO A 380 22.95 17.22 -17.26
N ALA A 381 22.64 18.02 -18.29
CA ALA A 381 23.03 19.43 -18.36
C ALA A 381 22.25 20.27 -17.32
N THR A 382 20.93 20.06 -17.21
CA THR A 382 20.10 20.75 -16.20
C THR A 382 20.57 20.43 -14.78
N LEU A 383 20.80 19.16 -14.46
CA LEU A 383 21.28 18.75 -13.14
C LEU A 383 22.68 19.29 -12.84
N SER A 384 23.57 19.31 -13.83
CA SER A 384 24.91 19.91 -13.68
C SER A 384 24.83 21.40 -13.33
N ARG A 385 23.94 22.15 -14.00
CA ARG A 385 23.68 23.56 -13.68
C ARG A 385 23.11 23.74 -12.27
N HIS A 386 22.15 22.92 -11.85
CA HIS A 386 21.58 23.01 -10.51
C HIS A 386 22.57 22.64 -9.41
N LEU A 387 23.45 21.66 -9.65
CA LEU A 387 24.58 21.34 -8.77
C LEU A 387 25.54 22.53 -8.64
N ALA A 388 25.89 23.19 -9.74
CA ALA A 388 26.72 24.40 -9.70
C ALA A 388 26.06 25.52 -8.89
N VAL A 389 24.77 25.79 -9.11
CA VAL A 389 24.02 26.78 -8.32
C VAL A 389 24.01 26.44 -6.83
N ALA A 390 23.77 25.18 -6.47
CA ALA A 390 23.77 24.73 -5.08
C ALA A 390 25.14 24.89 -4.41
N HIS A 391 26.22 24.70 -5.17
CA HIS A 391 27.57 24.97 -4.71
C HIS A 391 27.81 26.48 -4.48
N ASP A 392 27.54 27.30 -5.50
CA ASP A 392 27.83 28.74 -5.50
C ASP A 392 27.02 29.49 -4.43
N GLU A 393 25.77 29.07 -4.21
CA GLU A 393 24.87 29.68 -3.23
C GLU A 393 24.85 28.95 -1.87
N GLY A 394 25.61 27.87 -1.72
CA GLY A 394 25.87 27.22 -0.43
C GLY A 394 24.67 26.50 0.20
N PHE A 395 23.95 25.66 -0.56
CA PHE A 395 22.89 24.80 -0.03
C PHE A 395 22.98 23.36 -0.55
N THR A 396 22.40 22.38 0.17
CA THR A 396 22.32 20.99 -0.28
C THR A 396 21.28 20.85 -1.39
N LEU A 397 21.68 20.29 -2.53
CA LEU A 397 20.74 19.98 -3.61
C LEU A 397 19.92 18.73 -3.26
N GLY A 398 18.59 18.86 -3.21
CA GLY A 398 17.69 17.71 -3.09
C GLY A 398 17.35 17.15 -4.48
N VAL A 399 17.74 15.91 -4.75
CA VAL A 399 17.55 15.28 -6.07
C VAL A 399 16.68 14.05 -5.97
N LYS A 400 15.51 14.04 -6.61
CA LYS A 400 14.77 12.80 -6.91
C LYS A 400 15.06 12.37 -8.34
N LEU A 401 15.77 11.27 -8.52
CA LEU A 401 16.10 10.76 -9.85
C LEU A 401 15.09 9.69 -10.27
N VAL A 402 14.40 9.94 -11.39
CA VAL A 402 13.47 9.00 -12.05
C VAL A 402 13.91 8.79 -13.50
N ARG A 403 13.40 7.75 -14.16
CA ARG A 403 13.52 7.66 -15.64
C ARG A 403 12.64 8.69 -16.32
N GLY A 404 11.34 8.68 -16.02
CA GLY A 404 10.33 9.54 -16.64
C GLY A 404 8.99 8.82 -16.72
N ALA A 405 7.90 9.59 -16.83
CA ALA A 405 6.54 9.06 -16.90
C ALA A 405 5.76 9.55 -18.14
N TYR A 406 6.27 10.53 -18.87
CA TYR A 406 5.52 11.25 -19.90
C TYR A 406 5.95 10.87 -21.33
N LEU A 407 6.46 9.65 -21.53
CA LEU A 407 6.97 9.16 -22.83
C LEU A 407 5.96 9.26 -23.97
N GLY A 408 4.66 9.11 -23.67
CA GLY A 408 3.58 9.20 -24.66
C GLY A 408 3.11 10.62 -24.97
N SER A 409 3.46 11.62 -24.15
CA SER A 409 3.02 13.01 -24.31
C SER A 409 4.15 13.98 -24.65
N ASP A 410 5.37 13.70 -24.22
CA ASP A 410 6.52 14.56 -24.47
C ASP A 410 7.07 14.37 -25.90
N PRO A 411 7.63 15.43 -26.53
CA PRO A 411 8.18 15.33 -27.89
C PRO A 411 9.30 14.28 -27.98
N ARG A 412 9.13 13.30 -28.89
CA ARG A 412 10.03 12.13 -29.01
C ARG A 412 11.51 12.49 -29.13
N HIS A 413 11.83 13.55 -29.88
CA HIS A 413 13.20 13.98 -30.18
C HIS A 413 14.00 14.42 -28.94
N LEU A 414 13.32 14.77 -27.85
CA LEU A 414 13.94 15.17 -26.58
C LEU A 414 14.39 13.98 -25.74
N ILE A 415 13.84 12.80 -26.05
CA ILE A 415 13.99 11.58 -25.25
C ILE A 415 14.99 10.66 -25.93
N TYR A 416 15.77 9.90 -25.17
CA TYR A 416 16.67 8.86 -25.72
C TYR A 416 15.94 7.88 -26.64
N ASP A 417 16.61 7.43 -27.70
CA ASP A 417 15.99 6.67 -28.79
C ASP A 417 15.63 5.25 -28.36
N THR A 418 16.37 4.71 -27.39
CA THR A 418 16.13 3.39 -26.80
C THR A 418 15.99 3.44 -25.29
N LYS A 419 15.31 2.43 -24.75
CA LYS A 419 15.24 2.21 -23.30
C LYS A 419 16.62 1.95 -22.68
N ALA A 420 17.50 1.24 -23.39
CA ALA A 420 18.84 0.92 -22.90
C ALA A 420 19.68 2.19 -22.68
N GLU A 421 19.56 3.18 -23.57
CA GLU A 421 20.21 4.48 -23.40
C GLU A 421 19.64 5.26 -22.21
N THR A 422 18.32 5.22 -22.00
CA THR A 422 17.70 5.81 -20.80
C THR A 422 18.20 5.13 -19.52
N ASP A 423 18.34 3.80 -19.54
CA ASP A 423 18.87 3.03 -18.42
C ASP A 423 20.33 3.40 -18.13
N ALA A 424 21.15 3.49 -19.17
CA ALA A 424 22.56 3.89 -19.05
C ALA A 424 22.70 5.32 -18.51
N ALA A 425 21.90 6.27 -19.02
CA ALA A 425 21.88 7.65 -18.52
C ALA A 425 21.44 7.71 -17.06
N TYR A 426 20.37 6.99 -16.68
CA TYR A 426 19.90 6.91 -15.31
C TYR A 426 20.98 6.35 -14.36
N ASP A 427 21.56 5.20 -14.71
CA ASP A 427 22.56 4.52 -13.88
C ASP A 427 23.84 5.38 -13.73
N ALA A 428 24.28 6.05 -14.81
CA ALA A 428 25.46 6.91 -14.78
C ALA A 428 25.25 8.20 -13.96
N ILE A 429 24.07 8.84 -14.09
CA ILE A 429 23.72 9.99 -13.23
C ILE A 429 23.66 9.55 -11.76
N ALA A 430 23.03 8.41 -11.47
CA ALA A 430 22.94 7.88 -10.11
C ALA A 430 24.34 7.65 -9.52
N ASP A 431 25.22 6.96 -10.24
CA ASP A 431 26.59 6.69 -9.77
C ASP A 431 27.37 7.99 -9.51
N ALA A 432 27.25 8.98 -10.40
CA ALA A 432 27.88 10.30 -10.25
C ALA A 432 27.44 11.03 -8.98
N LEU A 433 26.12 11.04 -8.70
CA LEU A 433 25.55 11.67 -7.50
C LEU A 433 25.93 10.91 -6.23
N LEU A 434 25.91 9.58 -6.26
CA LEU A 434 26.24 8.73 -5.12
C LEU A 434 27.70 8.93 -4.69
N ARG A 435 28.63 8.90 -5.67
CA ARG A 435 30.06 9.15 -5.47
C ARG A 435 30.39 10.62 -5.19
N ARG A 436 29.45 11.53 -5.47
CA ARG A 436 29.65 12.99 -5.46
C ARG A 436 30.83 13.40 -6.33
N GLN A 437 30.81 12.95 -7.59
CA GLN A 437 31.86 13.20 -8.56
C GLN A 437 31.29 13.72 -9.89
N TRP A 438 32.04 14.63 -10.50
CA TRP A 438 31.77 15.12 -11.84
C TRP A 438 32.22 14.11 -12.91
N ILE A 439 31.47 13.02 -13.04
CA ILE A 439 31.67 11.99 -14.07
C ILE A 439 30.55 12.07 -15.11
N ALA A 440 30.87 11.67 -16.35
CA ALA A 440 29.90 11.66 -17.43
C ALA A 440 28.65 10.84 -17.01
N PRO A 441 27.43 11.36 -17.29
CA PRO A 441 27.12 12.48 -18.17
C PRO A 441 27.07 13.86 -17.48
N LEU A 442 27.40 13.97 -16.20
CA LEU A 442 27.45 15.27 -15.50
C LEU A 442 28.70 16.05 -15.90
N GLN A 443 28.54 17.36 -16.03
CA GLN A 443 29.58 18.27 -16.52
C GLN A 443 30.02 19.20 -15.39
N ALA A 444 31.31 19.17 -15.04
CA ALA A 444 31.85 20.05 -14.03
C ALA A 444 31.71 21.54 -14.44
N PRO A 445 31.35 22.44 -13.50
CA PRO A 445 31.39 23.87 -13.77
C PRO A 445 32.84 24.33 -14.02
N PRO A 446 33.07 25.52 -14.59
CA PRO A 446 34.43 26.06 -14.78
C PRO A 446 35.16 26.35 -13.46
N ALA A 447 34.42 26.65 -12.38
CA ALA A 447 34.96 26.96 -11.07
C ALA A 447 35.81 25.81 -10.50
N ARG A 448 36.85 26.17 -9.74
CA ARG A 448 37.82 25.25 -9.13
C ARG A 448 38.06 25.65 -7.68
N ASP A 449 38.32 24.68 -6.81
CA ASP A 449 38.83 24.94 -5.47
C ASP A 449 40.30 25.38 -5.49
N ASN A 450 40.84 25.64 -4.30
CA ASN A 450 42.24 25.99 -4.07
C ASN A 450 43.23 24.92 -4.56
N ASP A 451 42.78 23.67 -4.72
CA ASP A 451 43.57 22.54 -5.21
C ASP A 451 43.38 22.32 -6.73
N GLY A 452 42.66 23.22 -7.42
CA GLY A 452 42.41 23.15 -8.86
C GLY A 452 41.41 22.07 -9.26
N LYS A 453 40.60 21.52 -8.34
CA LYS A 453 39.59 20.50 -8.61
C LYS A 453 38.17 21.11 -8.60
N PRO A 454 37.25 20.60 -9.43
CA PRO A 454 35.85 21.00 -9.35
C PRO A 454 35.23 20.45 -8.05
N VAL A 455 34.76 21.34 -7.18
CA VAL A 455 34.06 20.94 -5.97
C VAL A 455 32.69 20.37 -6.32
N PHE A 456 32.34 19.26 -5.69
CA PHE A 456 31.00 18.68 -5.81
C PHE A 456 30.15 19.14 -4.61
N PRO A 457 28.98 19.75 -4.81
CA PRO A 457 28.15 20.25 -3.71
C PRO A 457 27.61 19.12 -2.83
N SER A 458 27.11 19.48 -1.63
CA SER A 458 26.31 18.54 -0.85
C SER A 458 25.04 18.17 -1.63
N VAL A 459 24.71 16.88 -1.64
CA VAL A 459 23.52 16.34 -2.28
C VAL A 459 22.83 15.34 -1.37
N ASN A 460 21.50 15.38 -1.33
CA ASN A 460 20.66 14.30 -0.82
C ASN A 460 19.83 13.74 -1.97
N MET A 461 19.68 12.41 -2.02
CA MET A 461 19.09 11.74 -3.18
C MET A 461 17.88 10.89 -2.80
N VAL A 462 16.83 10.97 -3.61
CA VAL A 462 15.77 9.97 -3.70
C VAL A 462 15.98 9.20 -5.01
N LEU A 463 16.45 7.96 -4.92
CA LEU A 463 16.68 7.09 -6.07
C LEU A 463 15.41 6.29 -6.35
N ALA A 464 14.61 6.74 -7.32
CA ALA A 464 13.32 6.16 -7.63
C ALA A 464 13.40 5.20 -8.82
N SER A 465 13.42 3.89 -8.56
CA SER A 465 13.50 2.84 -9.59
C SER A 465 12.88 1.52 -9.15
N HIS A 466 12.15 0.91 -10.08
CA HIS A 466 11.68 -0.48 -10.01
C HIS A 466 12.58 -1.46 -10.77
N ASN A 467 13.63 -0.98 -11.44
CA ASN A 467 14.58 -1.85 -12.11
C ASN A 467 15.57 -2.36 -11.06
N ARG A 468 15.51 -3.68 -10.79
CA ARG A 468 16.39 -4.36 -9.85
C ARG A 468 17.85 -4.10 -10.14
N ASP A 469 18.27 -4.16 -11.40
CA ASP A 469 19.68 -3.99 -11.79
C ASP A 469 20.19 -2.59 -11.44
N SER A 470 19.41 -1.54 -11.71
CA SER A 470 19.77 -0.16 -11.34
C SER A 470 19.86 0.01 -9.82
N VAL A 471 18.95 -0.61 -9.05
CA VAL A 471 18.95 -0.54 -7.59
C VAL A 471 20.16 -1.27 -7.00
N LEU A 472 20.50 -2.44 -7.54
CA LEU A 472 21.68 -3.21 -7.12
C LEU A 472 22.99 -2.49 -7.45
N LYS A 473 23.10 -1.87 -8.63
CA LYS A 473 24.26 -1.05 -8.98
C LYS A 473 24.44 0.11 -7.99
N ALA A 474 23.38 0.85 -7.72
CA ALA A 474 23.42 1.94 -6.74
C ALA A 474 23.78 1.46 -5.33
N ARG A 475 23.28 0.30 -4.93
CA ARG A 475 23.65 -0.33 -3.65
C ARG A 475 25.13 -0.70 -3.61
N ALA A 476 25.66 -1.32 -4.67
CA ALA A 476 27.08 -1.66 -4.77
C ALA A 476 27.98 -0.41 -4.68
N THR A 477 27.58 0.70 -5.30
CA THR A 477 28.29 1.98 -5.17
C THR A 477 28.30 2.50 -3.72
N LEU A 478 27.17 2.37 -3.00
CA LEU A 478 27.10 2.77 -1.58
C LEU A 478 27.92 1.86 -0.67
N ASP A 479 27.91 0.56 -0.92
CA ASP A 479 28.63 -0.44 -0.12
C ASP A 479 30.15 -0.35 -0.32
N ALA A 480 30.60 0.20 -1.46
CA ALA A 480 32.00 0.50 -1.70
C ALA A 480 32.56 1.65 -0.84
N GLY A 481 31.70 2.46 -0.17
CA GLY A 481 32.12 3.42 0.85
C GLY A 481 32.61 4.79 0.36
N ASP A 482 32.37 5.15 -0.91
CA ASP A 482 32.93 6.35 -1.58
C ASP A 482 32.26 7.70 -1.22
N ARG A 483 32.05 7.98 0.07
CA ARG A 483 31.31 9.14 0.67
C ARG A 483 29.81 8.88 0.86
N SER A 484 29.30 9.25 2.03
CA SER A 484 27.89 9.02 2.40
C SER A 484 26.98 10.12 1.84
N THR A 485 26.53 9.97 0.60
CA THR A 485 25.29 10.63 0.16
C THR A 485 24.13 9.99 0.91
N GLU A 486 23.27 10.78 1.56
CA GLU A 486 22.02 10.26 2.10
C GLU A 486 21.10 9.88 0.93
N VAL A 487 20.70 8.61 0.86
CA VAL A 487 19.91 8.06 -0.23
C VAL A 487 18.66 7.36 0.30
N ALA A 488 17.51 7.83 -0.16
CA ALA A 488 16.22 7.15 -0.04
C ALA A 488 15.93 6.38 -1.32
N PHE A 489 15.85 5.05 -1.24
CA PHE A 489 15.37 4.23 -2.36
C PHE A 489 13.85 4.29 -2.41
N ALA A 490 13.28 4.67 -3.54
CA ALA A 490 11.83 4.86 -3.66
C ALA A 490 11.22 3.97 -4.74
N GLN A 491 10.07 3.38 -4.44
CA GLN A 491 9.27 2.61 -5.39
C GLN A 491 7.79 3.01 -5.27
N LEU A 492 7.04 3.02 -6.37
CA LEU A 492 5.58 3.06 -6.32
C LEU A 492 5.03 1.86 -5.53
N GLN A 493 4.01 2.10 -4.72
CA GLN A 493 3.28 1.04 -4.04
C GLN A 493 2.63 0.10 -5.07
N GLY A 494 2.67 -1.21 -4.80
CA GLY A 494 2.06 -2.23 -5.64
C GLY A 494 2.85 -2.57 -6.91
N MET A 495 4.08 -2.05 -7.03
CA MET A 495 5.01 -2.36 -8.13
C MET A 495 6.39 -2.73 -7.59
N ALA A 496 6.96 -3.81 -8.15
CA ALA A 496 8.29 -4.34 -7.82
C ALA A 496 8.53 -4.51 -6.31
N ASP A 497 7.58 -5.12 -5.62
CA ASP A 497 7.67 -5.35 -4.17
C ASP A 497 8.85 -6.27 -3.82
N GLU A 498 9.27 -7.14 -4.74
CA GLU A 498 10.46 -7.97 -4.61
C GLU A 498 11.74 -7.15 -4.39
N VAL A 499 11.88 -6.02 -5.09
CA VAL A 499 13.04 -5.12 -4.98
C VAL A 499 13.01 -4.38 -3.65
N SER A 500 11.83 -3.89 -3.25
CA SER A 500 11.68 -3.21 -1.96
C SER A 500 11.89 -4.18 -0.79
N CYS A 501 11.42 -5.43 -0.88
CA CYS A 501 11.63 -6.43 0.15
C CYS A 501 13.09 -6.91 0.22
N GLU A 502 13.80 -6.99 -0.90
CA GLU A 502 15.25 -7.27 -0.94
C GLU A 502 16.04 -6.18 -0.18
N LEU A 503 15.69 -4.91 -0.38
CA LEU A 503 16.29 -3.78 0.35
C LEU A 503 15.99 -3.79 1.86
N VAL A 504 14.81 -4.29 2.28
CA VAL A 504 14.44 -4.36 3.70
C VAL A 504 15.04 -5.61 4.37
N SER A 505 14.96 -6.77 3.73
CA SER A 505 15.46 -8.04 4.29
C SER A 505 16.97 -8.06 4.51
N THR A 506 17.74 -7.41 3.63
CA THR A 506 19.19 -7.24 3.80
C THR A 506 19.55 -6.38 5.02
N ASN A 507 18.67 -5.46 5.44
CA ASN A 507 18.85 -4.68 6.67
C ASN A 507 18.64 -5.50 7.95
N ASP A 508 17.72 -6.48 7.93
CA ASP A 508 17.42 -7.31 9.09
C ASP A 508 18.48 -8.40 9.29
N ALA A 509 19.10 -8.87 8.20
CA ALA A 509 20.19 -9.85 8.24
C ALA A 509 21.56 -9.25 8.65
N ALA A 510 21.77 -7.95 8.47
CA ALA A 510 23.06 -7.30 8.70
C ALA A 510 23.42 -7.08 10.19
N GLY A 511 22.54 -7.39 11.15
CA GLY A 511 22.82 -7.22 12.59
C GLY A 511 23.07 -5.75 12.99
N SER A 512 23.23 -5.48 14.29
CA SER A 512 23.43 -4.12 14.81
C SER A 512 24.88 -3.61 14.67
N ASP A 513 25.60 -3.98 13.62
CA ASP A 513 26.94 -3.46 13.39
C ASP A 513 26.85 -2.04 12.82
N SER A 514 27.31 -1.08 13.63
CA SER A 514 27.15 0.37 13.46
C SER A 514 27.88 0.97 12.23
N SER A 515 28.65 0.18 11.47
CA SER A 515 29.49 0.66 10.36
C SER A 515 28.87 0.49 8.97
N THR A 516 27.77 -0.27 8.82
CA THR A 516 27.18 -0.58 7.51
C THR A 516 26.05 0.38 7.18
N TYR A 517 26.10 1.05 6.01
CA TYR A 517 25.03 1.95 5.55
C TYR A 517 23.71 1.20 5.43
N LYS A 518 22.68 1.68 6.16
CA LYS A 518 21.34 1.11 6.19
C LYS A 518 20.46 1.74 5.10
N PRO A 519 20.23 1.06 3.95
CA PRO A 519 19.39 1.59 2.87
C PRO A 519 17.97 1.82 3.37
N GLN A 520 17.46 3.03 3.14
CA GLN A 520 16.10 3.39 3.50
C GLN A 520 15.20 3.15 2.29
N ALA A 521 14.25 2.22 2.42
CA ALA A 521 13.26 1.94 1.38
C ALA A 521 11.96 2.69 1.66
N TYR A 522 11.47 3.44 0.67
CA TYR A 522 10.26 4.25 0.71
C TYR A 522 9.27 3.78 -0.34
N LYS A 523 7.99 3.76 0.03
CA LYS A 523 6.90 3.54 -0.93
C LYS A 523 6.18 4.84 -1.24
N TYR A 524 6.07 5.13 -2.53
CA TYR A 524 5.27 6.25 -3.03
C TYR A 524 3.82 5.82 -3.10
N LEU A 525 3.00 6.53 -2.34
CA LEU A 525 1.60 6.28 -2.11
C LEU A 525 0.81 7.55 -2.44
N VAL A 526 -0.36 7.36 -3.03
CA VAL A 526 -1.29 8.44 -3.30
C VAL A 526 -2.52 8.29 -2.43
N TRP A 527 -3.02 9.42 -1.94
CA TRP A 527 -4.27 9.51 -1.18
C TRP A 527 -5.14 10.65 -1.71
N GLY A 528 -6.44 10.54 -1.48
CA GLY A 528 -7.47 11.43 -2.02
C GLY A 528 -8.80 10.69 -2.14
N SER A 529 -9.80 11.31 -2.77
CA SER A 529 -11.08 10.65 -3.02
C SER A 529 -10.90 9.41 -3.91
N THR A 530 -11.90 8.52 -3.93
CA THR A 530 -11.83 7.32 -4.78
C THR A 530 -11.77 7.75 -6.25
N GLY A 531 -12.54 8.77 -6.65
CA GLY A 531 -12.50 9.36 -8.00
C GLY A 531 -11.15 10.00 -8.36
N GLU A 532 -10.54 10.77 -7.46
CA GLU A 532 -9.23 11.41 -7.71
C GLU A 532 -8.13 10.37 -7.89
N CYS A 533 -8.06 9.40 -6.98
CA CYS A 533 -7.10 8.30 -7.07
C CYS A 533 -7.32 7.47 -8.34
N MET A 534 -8.56 7.24 -8.75
CA MET A 534 -8.86 6.53 -9.99
C MET A 534 -8.33 7.25 -11.23
N LYS A 535 -8.50 8.58 -11.31
CA LYS A 535 -7.92 9.40 -12.39
C LYS A 535 -6.39 9.32 -12.39
N TYR A 536 -5.77 9.41 -11.21
CA TYR A 536 -4.33 9.22 -11.06
C TYR A 536 -3.86 7.85 -11.55
N LEU A 537 -4.54 6.77 -11.12
CA LEU A 537 -4.18 5.40 -11.50
C LEU A 537 -4.38 5.13 -12.99
N LEU A 538 -5.44 5.67 -13.60
CA LEU A 538 -5.66 5.58 -15.03
C LEU A 538 -4.52 6.22 -15.82
N ARG A 539 -4.09 7.43 -15.44
CA ARG A 539 -2.96 8.11 -16.07
C ARG A 539 -1.68 7.29 -15.93
N ARG A 540 -1.38 6.78 -14.71
CA ARG A 540 -0.23 5.91 -14.48
C ARG A 540 -0.29 4.62 -15.30
N ALA A 541 -1.46 4.03 -15.49
CA ALA A 541 -1.62 2.83 -16.29
C ALA A 541 -1.47 3.09 -17.80
N GLN A 542 -1.93 4.24 -18.29
CA GLN A 542 -1.73 4.67 -19.68
C GLN A 542 -0.27 5.02 -19.98
N GLU A 543 0.38 5.75 -19.09
CA GLU A 543 1.79 6.13 -19.21
C GLU A 543 2.75 4.94 -19.09
N ASN A 544 2.42 3.97 -18.24
CA ASN A 544 3.19 2.74 -18.07
C ASN A 544 2.68 1.59 -18.96
N ARG A 545 1.92 1.90 -20.03
CA ARG A 545 1.39 0.88 -20.95
C ARG A 545 2.49 0.09 -21.66
N ASP A 546 3.65 0.70 -21.93
CA ASP A 546 4.79 0.01 -22.54
C ASP A 546 5.65 -0.73 -21.49
N ALA A 547 5.51 -0.32 -20.22
CA ALA A 547 6.12 -1.01 -19.09
C ALA A 547 5.43 -2.34 -18.72
N VAL A 548 4.36 -2.70 -19.43
CA VAL A 548 3.64 -3.99 -19.35
C VAL A 548 4.56 -5.21 -19.54
N GLN A 549 5.69 -5.06 -20.23
CA GLN A 549 6.73 -6.10 -20.29
C GLN A 549 7.39 -6.35 -18.91
N ARG A 550 7.56 -5.32 -18.06
CA ARG A 550 8.13 -5.43 -16.70
C ARG A 550 7.19 -6.14 -15.73
N THR A 551 5.88 -6.05 -15.97
CA THR A 551 4.88 -6.73 -15.16
C THR A 551 5.00 -8.26 -15.25
N ARG A 552 5.65 -8.79 -16.31
CA ARG A 552 5.90 -10.24 -16.45
C ARG A 552 6.89 -10.77 -15.41
N SER A 553 8.01 -10.09 -15.17
CA SER A 553 8.98 -10.54 -14.16
C SER A 553 8.39 -10.49 -12.75
N GLY A 554 7.65 -9.43 -12.41
CA GLY A 554 6.94 -9.33 -11.14
C GLY A 554 5.86 -10.41 -10.98
N ARG A 555 5.10 -10.70 -12.04
CA ARG A 555 4.12 -11.80 -12.07
C ARG A 555 4.81 -13.14 -11.85
N ASP A 556 5.92 -13.39 -12.53
CA ASP A 556 6.64 -14.66 -12.47
C ASP A 556 7.28 -14.86 -11.08
N ALA A 557 7.79 -13.79 -10.46
CA ALA A 557 8.29 -13.80 -9.08
C ALA A 557 7.16 -14.08 -8.06
N MET A 558 6.01 -13.40 -8.18
CA MET A 558 4.84 -13.66 -7.32
C MET A 558 4.29 -15.08 -7.52
N ARG A 559 4.32 -15.59 -8.76
CA ARG A 559 3.93 -16.98 -9.07
C ARG A 559 4.92 -17.98 -8.46
N ALA A 560 6.22 -17.72 -8.55
CA ALA A 560 7.25 -18.56 -7.95
C ALA A 560 7.09 -18.63 -6.43
N GLU A 561 6.84 -17.50 -5.76
CA GLU A 561 6.57 -17.46 -4.32
C GLU A 561 5.27 -18.18 -3.96
N LEU A 562 4.21 -18.04 -4.75
CA LEU A 562 2.97 -18.79 -4.55
C LEU A 562 3.21 -20.31 -4.69
N VAL A 563 3.94 -20.73 -5.72
CA VAL A 563 4.31 -22.15 -5.91
C VAL A 563 5.14 -22.65 -4.74
N ARG A 564 6.10 -21.86 -4.26
CA ARG A 564 6.93 -22.20 -3.09
C ARG A 564 6.08 -22.39 -1.83
N ARG A 565 5.13 -21.48 -1.55
CA ARG A 565 4.20 -21.60 -0.42
C ARG A 565 3.30 -22.83 -0.54
N THR A 566 2.80 -23.12 -1.73
CA THR A 566 1.98 -24.30 -2.00
C THR A 566 2.80 -25.59 -1.82
N LYS A 567 4.02 -25.65 -2.35
CA LYS A 567 4.95 -26.76 -2.18
C LYS A 567 5.27 -27.04 -0.71
N ALA A 568 5.57 -25.99 0.06
CA ALA A 568 5.79 -26.08 1.51
C ALA A 568 4.56 -26.61 2.25
N LEU A 569 3.34 -26.18 1.86
CA LEU A 569 2.09 -26.66 2.45
C LEU A 569 1.88 -28.17 2.23
N PHE A 570 2.36 -28.71 1.10
CA PHE A 570 2.26 -30.13 0.76
C PHE A 570 3.51 -30.96 1.13
N GLY A 571 4.48 -30.38 1.83
CA GLY A 571 5.71 -31.08 2.23
C GLY A 571 6.63 -31.48 1.07
N LEU A 572 6.44 -30.87 -0.11
CA LEU A 572 7.24 -31.10 -1.30
C LEU A 572 8.35 -30.05 -1.33
N THR A 573 9.50 -30.31 -0.71
CA THR A 573 10.69 -29.42 -0.82
C THR A 573 11.27 -29.46 -2.23
#